data_AF-A0A848W8U5-F1
#
_entry.id   AF-A0A848W8U5-F1
#
_cell.length_a   1.000
_cell.length_b   1.000
_cell.length_c   1.000
_cell.angle_alpha   90.00
_cell.angle_beta   90.00
_cell.angle_gamma   90.00
#
_symmetry.space_group_name_H-M   'P 1'
#
loop_
_entity.id
_entity.type
_entity.pdbx_description
1 polymer ?
#
loop_
_entity_poly.entity_id
_entity_poly.type
_entity_poly.pdbx_seq_one_letter_code
_entity_poly.pdbx_strand_id
1 'polypeptide(L)' 'MPRTFRRVVTGHNAAGKSIIASDGPPPQVLEILPEFFAHEIWETDAPADNMADGDPAIREMRIEP' A
#
# COMPACT_ATOMS: atom_id res chain seq x y z
N MET A 1 -19.99 -6.35 2.11
CA MET A 1 -18.57 -6.39 2.49
C MET A 1 -17.75 -6.03 1.27
N PRO A 2 -16.75 -5.14 1.37
CA PRO A 2 -15.91 -4.80 0.23
C PRO A 2 -15.15 -6.02 -0.28
N ARG A 3 -14.94 -6.08 -1.60
CA ARG A 3 -14.06 -7.10 -2.19
C ARG A 3 -12.65 -6.94 -1.61
N THR A 4 -11.96 -8.05 -1.38
CA THR A 4 -10.55 -8.05 -0.97
C THR A 4 -9.66 -8.29 -2.20
N PHE A 5 -8.58 -7.53 -2.29
CA PHE A 5 -7.54 -7.69 -3.31
C PHE A 5 -6.27 -8.23 -2.66
N ARG A 6 -5.42 -8.93 -3.42
CA ARG A 6 -4.10 -9.37 -2.95
C ARG A 6 -3.06 -8.32 -3.33
N ARG A 7 -2.26 -7.88 -2.36
CA ARG A 7 -1.12 -6.97 -2.51
C ARG A 7 0.15 -7.70 -2.07
N VAL A 8 1.14 -7.70 -2.94
CA VAL A 8 2.46 -8.28 -2.68
C VAL A 8 3.48 -7.16 -2.80
N VAL A 9 4.21 -6.88 -1.71
CA VAL A 9 5.25 -5.85 -1.65
C VAL A 9 6.60 -6.53 -1.56
N THR A 10 7.51 -6.17 -2.45
CA THR A 10 8.91 -6.60 -2.39
C THR A 10 9.75 -5.59 -1.64
N GLY A 11 10.88 -6.01 -1.11
CA GLY A 11 11.88 -5.11 -0.53
C GLY A 11 13.26 -5.75 -0.51
N HIS A 12 14.17 -5.12 0.21
CA HIS A 12 15.50 -5.66 0.48
C HIS A 12 15.66 -5.92 1.97
N ASN A 13 16.25 -7.05 2.35
CA ASN A 13 16.63 -7.28 3.75
C ASN A 13 17.96 -6.57 4.07
N ALA A 14 18.39 -6.66 5.34
CA ALA A 14 19.64 -6.05 5.80
C ALA A 14 20.92 -6.52 5.07
N ALA A 15 20.86 -7.66 4.36
CA ALA A 15 21.97 -8.16 3.55
C ALA A 15 21.87 -7.76 2.07
N GLY A 16 20.92 -6.87 1.72
CA GLY A 16 20.68 -6.42 0.35
C GLY A 16 19.99 -7.45 -0.56
N LYS A 17 19.44 -8.54 0.00
CA LYS A 17 18.72 -9.54 -0.80
C LYS A 17 17.27 -9.14 -0.99
N SER A 18 16.75 -9.37 -2.19
CA SER A 18 15.33 -9.20 -2.48
C SER A 18 14.47 -10.18 -1.68
N ILE A 19 13.39 -9.69 -1.09
CA ILE A 19 12.43 -10.44 -0.28
C ILE A 19 10.99 -10.02 -0.58
N ILE A 20 10.03 -10.83 -0.16
CA ILE A 20 8.63 -10.40 -0.01
C ILE A 20 8.51 -9.73 1.37
N ALA A 21 8.33 -8.41 1.40
CA ALA A 21 8.15 -7.65 2.62
C ALA A 21 6.72 -7.79 3.18
N SER A 22 5.72 -7.92 2.31
CA SER A 22 4.34 -8.27 2.71
C SER A 22 3.59 -9.00 1.59
N ASP A 23 2.69 -9.91 1.98
CA ASP A 23 1.75 -10.61 1.09
C ASP A 23 0.41 -10.75 1.82
N GLY A 24 -0.60 -9.99 1.38
CA GLY A 24 -1.88 -9.92 2.08
C GLY A 24 -2.84 -8.90 1.45
N PRO A 25 -3.95 -8.56 2.14
CA PRO A 25 -4.82 -7.49 1.69
C PRO A 25 -4.14 -6.12 1.77
N PRO A 26 -4.62 -5.11 1.02
CA PRO A 26 -4.29 -3.71 1.25
C PRO A 26 -4.52 -3.33 2.73
N PRO A 27 -3.62 -2.56 3.34
CA PRO A 27 -3.73 -2.23 4.76
C PRO A 27 -4.87 -1.26 5.06
N GLN A 28 -5.36 -0.50 4.05
CA GLN A 28 -6.45 0.45 4.22
C GLN A 28 -7.52 0.28 3.13
N VAL A 29 -8.79 0.31 3.56
CA VAL A 29 -9.98 0.29 2.70
C VAL A 29 -10.95 1.34 3.22
N LEU A 30 -11.38 2.25 2.36
CA LEU A 30 -12.33 3.32 2.67
C LEU A 30 -13.61 3.15 1.87
N GLU A 31 -14.76 3.29 2.52
CA GLU A 31 -16.04 3.48 1.83
C GLU A 31 -16.23 4.98 1.55
N ILE A 32 -16.10 5.36 0.28
CA ILE A 32 -16.17 6.76 -0.15
C ILE A 32 -17.62 7.21 -0.38
N LEU A 33 -18.46 6.30 -0.90
CA LEU A 33 -19.91 6.43 -1.03
C LEU A 33 -20.54 5.07 -0.67
N PRO A 34 -21.86 4.99 -0.40
CA PRO A 34 -22.51 3.71 -0.16
C PRO A 34 -22.17 2.70 -1.26
N GLU A 35 -21.59 1.56 -0.85
CA GLU A 35 -21.13 0.48 -1.74
C GLU A 35 -19.96 0.82 -2.69
N PHE A 36 -19.34 1.98 -2.55
CA PHE A 36 -18.17 2.41 -3.33
C PHE A 36 -16.92 2.48 -2.44
N PHE A 37 -15.99 1.56 -2.68
CA PHE A 37 -14.80 1.39 -1.84
C PHE A 37 -13.52 1.72 -2.60
N ALA A 38 -12.61 2.46 -1.95
CA ALA A 38 -11.23 2.60 -2.38
C ALA A 38 -10.31 1.73 -1.52
N HIS A 39 -9.33 1.13 -2.17
CA HIS A 39 -8.29 0.33 -1.54
C HIS A 39 -6.95 1.03 -1.75
N GLU A 40 -6.31 1.45 -0.66
CA GLU A 40 -5.00 2.11 -0.74
C GLU A 40 -3.92 1.08 -1.05
N ILE A 41 -3.32 1.17 -2.24
CA ILE A 41 -2.36 0.16 -2.71
C ILE A 41 -0.93 0.61 -2.45
N TRP A 42 -0.59 1.85 -2.82
CA TRP A 42 0.75 2.40 -2.77
C TRP A 42 0.74 3.90 -3.11
N GLU A 43 1.60 4.67 -2.47
CA GLU A 43 1.93 6.04 -2.87
C GLU A 43 3.43 6.28 -2.77
N THR A 44 3.94 7.21 -3.57
CA THR A 44 5.30 7.71 -3.46
C THR A 44 5.36 9.10 -4.05
N ASP A 45 6.25 9.93 -3.50
CA ASP A 45 6.69 11.16 -4.17
C ASP A 45 7.57 10.84 -5.38
N ALA A 46 7.83 11.85 -6.20
CA ALA A 46 8.75 11.78 -7.34
C ALA A 46 10.04 12.57 -7.06
N PRO A 47 11.24 11.93 -7.12
CA PRO A 47 11.46 10.51 -7.41
C PRO A 47 11.10 9.60 -6.23
N ALA A 48 10.78 8.34 -6.53
CA ALA A 48 10.47 7.35 -5.50
C ALA A 48 11.70 6.95 -4.69
N ASP A 49 11.51 6.77 -3.37
CA ASP A 49 12.54 6.25 -2.46
C ASP A 49 12.20 4.82 -2.01
N ASN A 50 12.96 3.84 -2.51
CA ASN A 50 12.82 2.43 -2.14
C ASN A 50 13.59 2.06 -0.86
N MET A 51 14.23 3.03 -0.20
CA MET A 51 14.92 2.86 1.08
C MET A 51 14.11 3.41 2.25
N ALA A 52 12.98 4.08 1.98
CA ALA A 52 12.10 4.60 3.00
C ALA A 52 11.50 3.46 3.85
N ASP A 53 11.48 3.67 5.17
CA ASP A 53 10.91 2.71 6.12
C ASP A 53 9.38 2.82 6.16
N GLY A 54 8.73 1.70 6.48
CA GLY A 54 7.29 1.61 6.65
C GLY A 54 6.55 1.24 5.36
N ASP A 55 5.22 1.25 5.46
CA ASP A 55 4.34 0.93 4.34
C ASP A 55 3.69 2.23 3.86
N PRO A 56 4.02 2.73 2.65
CA PRO A 56 3.50 4.00 2.17
C PRO A 56 1.99 3.95 1.89
N ALA A 57 1.39 2.76 1.86
CA ALA A 57 -0.05 2.59 1.82
C ALA A 57 -0.72 2.80 3.19
N ILE A 58 0.03 3.08 4.27
CA ILE A 58 -0.51 3.49 5.58
C ILE A 58 -0.35 5.00 5.70
N ARG A 59 -1.38 5.73 5.28
CA ARG A 59 -1.40 7.19 5.23
C ARG A 59 -2.77 7.75 5.62
N GLU A 60 -2.87 9.07 5.72
CA GLU A 60 -4.16 9.74 5.79
C GLU A 60 -4.88 9.54 4.45
N MET A 61 -5.98 8.77 4.48
CA MET A 61 -6.78 8.52 3.29
C MET A 61 -7.51 9.78 2.87
N ARG A 62 -7.23 10.25 1.66
CA ARG A 62 -7.90 11.37 1.00
C ARG A 62 -8.27 10.96 -0.41
N ILE A 63 -9.32 11.55 -0.95
CA ILE A 63 -9.56 11.50 -2.39
C ILE A 63 -8.56 12.48 -3.00
N GLU A 64 -7.64 11.97 -3.81
CA GLU A 64 -6.76 12.80 -4.63
C GLU A 64 -7.63 13.66 -5.58
N PRO A 65 -7.25 14.92 -5.88
CA PRO A 65 -7.97 15.77 -6.83
C PRO A 65 -8.22 15.12 -8.20
#